data_AF-A0A0C2SUM7-F1
#
_entry.id   AF-A0A0C2SUM7-F1
#
_cell.length_a   1.000
_cell.length_b   1.000
_cell.length_c   1.000
_cell.angle_alpha   90.00
_cell.angle_beta   90.00
_cell.angle_gamma   90.00
#
_symmetry.space_group_name_H-M   'P 1'
#
loop_
_entity.id
_entity.type
_entity.pdbx_description
1 polymer ?
#
loop_
_entity_poly.entity_id
_entity_poly.type
_entity_poly.pdbx_seq_one_letter_code
_entity_poly.pdbx_strand_id
1 'polypeptide(L)'
;MLVSRSMKLACVLVGLATFSAAQSSSLCGGLPFDATCSTLLTACVNTLADINNPWANEACVAAATCHSAPINAFLAGLSCRIQGPGPNNLTAVNLPRVSDAVYNNVAGGGNITYDAYKNWFTGVALKADPGVQKLIDIAEVIANFDPILAWTGFCSTGAIPKQTFLDWFQYSSTVGGPATACGLIPPCLLHQYSVAFPYTIDLLVPCANEQSALSDPFSINVCVAAALNDIDGVDAFLDAVTCRYNVIFGTNNSVPASNTLPPLSVNIAQTSPYSQQNFIDFTYGTLSSLQASVRWPTSVDSVITQWSYILEWTNFCSTGTVPEKNLSDLLLYSHVLLGQTCPNSS
;
A
#
# COMPACT_ATOMS: atom_id res chain seq x y z
N MET A 1 5.97 -44.42 42.80
CA MET A 1 5.47 -43.13 42.28
C MET A 1 6.58 -42.50 41.47
N LEU A 2 6.52 -42.67 40.15
CA LEU A 2 7.43 -42.07 39.17
C LEU A 2 6.52 -41.54 38.05
N VAL A 3 6.29 -40.22 38.06
CA VAL A 3 5.50 -39.56 37.02
C VAL A 3 6.48 -39.07 35.96
N SER A 4 6.62 -39.85 34.89
CA SER A 4 7.28 -39.45 33.66
C SER A 4 6.42 -38.37 32.98
N ARG A 5 6.93 -37.15 32.87
CA ARG A 5 6.34 -36.09 32.04
C ARG A 5 7.01 -36.10 30.67
N SER A 6 6.33 -36.71 29.71
CA SER A 6 6.67 -36.60 28.29
C SER A 6 6.42 -35.16 27.83
N MET A 7 7.49 -34.41 27.53
CA MET A 7 7.42 -33.20 26.72
C MET A 7 7.01 -33.60 25.31
N LYS A 8 5.75 -33.35 24.95
CA LYS A 8 5.29 -33.39 23.57
C LYS A 8 5.83 -32.15 22.86
N LEU A 9 6.80 -32.38 21.99
CA LEU A 9 7.27 -31.43 20.99
C LEU A 9 6.09 -31.17 20.03
N ALA A 10 5.40 -30.06 20.22
CA ALA A 10 4.38 -29.59 19.28
C ALA A 10 5.11 -29.01 18.07
N CYS A 11 5.29 -29.82 17.05
CA CYS A 11 5.66 -29.36 15.71
C CYS A 11 4.48 -28.50 15.22
N VAL A 12 4.63 -27.17 15.29
CA VAL A 12 3.69 -26.24 14.65
C VAL A 12 3.88 -26.42 13.15
N LEU A 13 3.07 -27.30 12.55
CA LEU A 13 2.80 -27.23 11.13
C LEU A 13 2.12 -25.88 10.89
N VAL A 14 2.91 -24.87 10.52
CA VAL A 14 2.39 -23.72 9.78
C VAL A 14 1.76 -24.33 8.54
N GLY A 15 0.44 -24.38 8.52
CA GLY A 15 -0.29 -24.79 7.33
C GLY A 15 0.18 -23.90 6.20
N LEU A 16 0.78 -24.51 5.18
CA LEU A 16 0.91 -23.92 3.86
C LEU A 16 -0.53 -23.65 3.39
N ALA A 17 -1.07 -22.50 3.78
CA ALA A 17 -2.14 -21.88 3.03
C ALA A 17 -1.53 -21.71 1.64
N THR A 18 -2.02 -22.51 0.70
CA THR A 18 -1.85 -22.26 -0.72
C THR A 18 -2.57 -20.94 -1.00
N PHE A 19 -1.90 -19.83 -0.69
CA PHE A 19 -2.27 -18.54 -1.22
C PHE A 19 -2.04 -18.70 -2.72
N SER A 20 -3.13 -18.84 -3.46
CA SER A 20 -3.09 -18.69 -4.91
C SER A 20 -2.60 -17.27 -5.17
N ALA A 21 -1.29 -17.13 -5.35
CA ALA A 21 -0.70 -15.95 -5.93
C ALA A 21 -1.25 -15.84 -7.35
N ALA A 22 -2.39 -15.18 -7.49
CA ALA A 22 -2.80 -14.60 -8.76
C ALA A 22 -1.90 -13.38 -9.03
N GLN A 23 -0.59 -13.61 -9.13
CA GLN A 23 0.38 -12.66 -9.68
C GLN A 23 0.73 -13.12 -11.11
N SER A 24 -0.28 -13.17 -11.98
CA SER A 24 -0.06 -13.14 -13.43
C SER A 24 0.14 -11.67 -13.90
N SER A 25 0.88 -10.88 -13.14
CA SER A 25 0.98 -9.42 -13.30
C SER A 25 2.12 -8.94 -14.20
N SER A 26 3.09 -9.77 -14.61
CA SER A 26 4.20 -9.23 -15.42
C SER A 26 3.81 -8.92 -16.87
N LEU A 27 2.83 -9.62 -17.45
CA LEU A 27 2.46 -9.46 -18.87
C LEU A 27 1.38 -8.39 -19.11
N CYS A 28 0.56 -8.05 -18.10
CA CYS A 28 -0.59 -7.16 -18.23
C CYS A 28 -0.44 -5.84 -17.44
N GLY A 29 0.80 -5.42 -17.23
CA GLY A 29 1.13 -4.22 -16.46
C GLY A 29 1.17 -4.46 -14.95
N GLY A 30 1.84 -3.55 -14.25
CA GLY A 30 1.98 -3.58 -12.79
C GLY A 30 0.61 -3.60 -12.09
N LEU A 31 0.59 -4.14 -10.88
CA LEU A 31 -0.52 -3.88 -9.96
C LEU A 31 -0.43 -2.44 -9.46
N PRO A 32 -1.56 -1.83 -9.05
CA PRO A 32 -1.55 -0.53 -8.42
C PRO A 32 -0.64 -0.45 -7.19
N PHE A 33 -0.19 0.77 -6.88
CA PHE A 33 0.79 1.02 -5.81
C PHE A 33 0.24 0.85 -4.40
N ASP A 34 -1.08 0.90 -4.21
CA ASP A 34 -1.74 0.63 -2.93
C ASP A 34 -2.66 -0.61 -2.99
N ALA A 35 -2.88 -1.22 -1.83
CA ALA A 35 -3.75 -2.39 -1.71
C ALA A 35 -5.20 -2.07 -2.08
N THR A 36 -5.69 -0.87 -1.76
CA THR A 36 -7.08 -0.48 -2.03
C THR A 36 -7.34 -0.43 -3.53
N CYS A 37 -6.45 0.19 -4.30
CA CYS A 37 -6.57 0.20 -5.75
C CYS A 37 -6.39 -1.19 -6.37
N SER A 38 -5.52 -2.03 -5.79
CA SER A 38 -5.37 -3.44 -6.21
C SER A 38 -6.67 -4.24 -6.00
N THR A 39 -7.35 -4.03 -4.87
CA THR A 39 -8.68 -4.60 -4.57
C THR A 39 -9.72 -4.12 -5.57
N LEU A 40 -9.76 -2.81 -5.86
CA LEU A 40 -10.68 -2.23 -6.84
C LEU A 40 -10.45 -2.76 -8.25
N LEU A 41 -9.19 -2.89 -8.67
CA LEU A 41 -8.84 -3.47 -9.98
C LEU A 41 -9.28 -4.94 -10.07
N THR A 42 -9.04 -5.72 -9.02
CA THR A 42 -9.49 -7.12 -8.93
C THR A 42 -11.02 -7.21 -9.01
N ALA A 43 -11.72 -6.35 -8.28
CA ALA A 43 -13.17 -6.27 -8.32
C ALA A 43 -13.69 -5.85 -9.70
N CYS A 44 -13.04 -4.88 -10.36
CA CYS A 44 -13.35 -4.51 -11.74
C CYS A 44 -13.25 -5.71 -12.67
N VAL A 45 -12.11 -6.42 -12.69
CA VAL A 45 -11.89 -7.60 -13.54
C VAL A 45 -12.94 -8.69 -13.28
N ASN A 46 -13.28 -8.93 -12.01
CA ASN A 46 -14.19 -10.01 -11.63
C ASN A 46 -15.67 -9.69 -11.86
N THR A 47 -16.05 -8.40 -11.86
CA THR A 47 -17.46 -7.98 -11.94
C THR A 47 -17.82 -7.30 -13.26
N LEU A 48 -16.85 -7.09 -14.15
CA LEU A 48 -17.11 -6.44 -15.44
C LEU A 48 -17.85 -7.38 -16.39
N ALA A 49 -19.10 -7.03 -16.71
CA ALA A 49 -19.95 -7.80 -17.62
C ALA A 49 -19.72 -7.49 -19.10
N ASP A 50 -19.36 -6.23 -19.43
CA ASP A 50 -19.12 -5.78 -20.80
C ASP A 50 -17.83 -4.97 -20.88
N ILE A 51 -16.81 -5.57 -21.50
CA ILE A 51 -15.50 -4.94 -21.69
C ILE A 51 -15.56 -3.69 -22.58
N ASN A 52 -16.59 -3.52 -23.42
CA ASN A 52 -16.77 -2.33 -24.24
C ASN A 52 -17.52 -1.21 -23.49
N ASN A 53 -17.89 -1.43 -22.23
CA ASN A 53 -18.50 -0.42 -21.36
C ASN A 53 -18.01 -0.54 -19.90
N PRO A 54 -16.69 -0.42 -19.66
CA PRO A 54 -16.12 -0.54 -18.31
C PRO A 54 -16.65 0.54 -17.36
N TRP A 55 -17.08 1.69 -17.88
CA TRP A 55 -17.51 2.83 -17.08
C TRP A 55 -18.96 2.74 -16.57
N ALA A 56 -19.68 1.66 -16.91
CA ALA A 56 -20.92 1.28 -16.24
C ALA A 56 -20.68 0.50 -14.92
N ASN A 57 -19.44 0.08 -14.65
CA ASN A 57 -19.06 -0.64 -13.43
C ASN A 57 -18.30 0.29 -12.46
N GLU A 58 -18.81 0.45 -11.24
CA GLU A 58 -18.21 1.33 -10.23
C GLU A 58 -16.79 0.93 -9.83
N ALA A 59 -16.52 -0.37 -9.70
CA ALA A 59 -15.19 -0.84 -9.36
C ALA A 59 -14.17 -0.50 -10.46
N CYS A 60 -14.58 -0.55 -11.73
CA CYS A 60 -13.74 -0.13 -12.85
C CYS A 60 -13.48 1.37 -12.88
N VAL A 61 -14.50 2.19 -12.57
CA VAL A 61 -14.32 3.64 -12.46
C VAL A 61 -13.38 3.97 -11.29
N ALA A 62 -13.57 3.35 -10.13
CA ALA A 62 -12.72 3.55 -8.96
C ALA A 62 -11.27 3.07 -9.20
N ALA A 63 -11.11 1.89 -9.80
CA ALA A 63 -9.79 1.35 -10.17
C ALA A 63 -9.05 2.25 -11.16
N ALA A 64 -9.77 2.84 -12.12
CA ALA A 64 -9.18 3.77 -13.09
C ALA A 64 -8.74 5.08 -12.43
N THR A 65 -9.48 5.59 -11.44
CA THR A 65 -9.10 6.83 -10.74
C THR A 65 -7.88 6.68 -9.84
N CYS A 66 -7.59 5.48 -9.34
CA CYS A 66 -6.40 5.21 -8.54
C CYS A 66 -5.25 4.57 -9.33
N HIS A 67 -5.41 4.44 -10.65
CA HIS A 67 -4.36 3.93 -11.50
C HIS A 67 -3.36 5.06 -11.80
N SER A 68 -2.09 4.85 -11.47
CA SER A 68 -1.04 5.86 -11.62
C SER A 68 -0.70 6.21 -13.08
N ALA A 69 -1.17 5.42 -14.05
CA ALA A 69 -1.00 5.68 -15.48
C ALA A 69 -2.27 6.27 -16.12
N PRO A 70 -2.16 6.98 -17.27
CA PRO A 70 -3.30 7.53 -17.99
C PRO A 70 -4.39 6.49 -18.29
N ILE A 71 -5.65 6.93 -18.43
CA ILE A 71 -6.81 6.05 -18.66
C ILE A 71 -6.59 5.02 -19.78
N ASN A 72 -5.96 5.37 -20.89
CA ASN A 72 -5.68 4.40 -21.97
C ASN A 72 -4.70 3.29 -21.53
N ALA A 73 -3.75 3.60 -20.67
CA ALA A 73 -2.83 2.60 -20.11
C ALA A 73 -3.56 1.69 -19.10
N PHE A 74 -4.44 2.25 -18.26
CA PHE A 74 -5.35 1.46 -17.42
C PHE A 74 -6.21 0.52 -18.26
N LEU A 75 -6.84 1.04 -19.32
CA LEU A 75 -7.70 0.28 -20.23
C LEU A 75 -6.94 -0.85 -20.95
N ALA A 76 -5.71 -0.60 -21.40
CA ALA A 76 -4.86 -1.64 -21.97
C ALA A 76 -4.54 -2.74 -20.95
N GLY A 77 -4.22 -2.38 -19.70
CA GLY A 77 -4.02 -3.33 -18.61
C GLY A 77 -5.28 -4.14 -18.30
N LEU A 78 -6.45 -3.49 -18.25
CA LEU A 78 -7.74 -4.13 -18.06
C LEU A 78 -8.07 -5.12 -19.18
N SER A 79 -7.91 -4.70 -20.45
CA SER A 79 -8.08 -5.58 -21.61
C SER A 79 -7.18 -6.80 -21.52
N CYS A 80 -5.91 -6.61 -21.18
CA CYS A 80 -4.96 -7.71 -21.05
C CYS A 80 -5.36 -8.68 -19.92
N ARG A 81 -5.84 -8.18 -18.78
CA ARG A 81 -6.26 -9.04 -17.65
C ARG A 81 -7.49 -9.87 -17.97
N ILE A 82 -8.41 -9.35 -18.79
CA ILE A 82 -9.65 -10.04 -19.15
C ILE A 82 -9.47 -10.97 -20.36
N GLN A 83 -8.76 -10.51 -21.39
CA GLN A 83 -8.67 -11.20 -22.68
C GLN A 83 -7.31 -11.89 -22.92
N GLY A 84 -6.33 -11.65 -22.05
CA GLY A 84 -4.93 -12.04 -22.26
C GLY A 84 -4.12 -10.98 -23.03
N PRO A 85 -2.79 -11.13 -23.11
CA PRO A 85 -1.92 -10.21 -23.84
C PRO A 85 -2.26 -10.21 -25.34
N GLY A 86 -2.42 -9.02 -25.92
CA GLY A 86 -2.75 -8.88 -27.34
C GLY A 86 -2.77 -7.42 -27.81
N PRO A 87 -2.94 -7.19 -29.12
CA PRO A 87 -2.92 -5.85 -29.72
C PRO A 87 -4.23 -5.06 -29.53
N ASN A 88 -5.29 -5.71 -29.06
CA ASN A 88 -6.64 -5.15 -28.97
C ASN A 88 -6.81 -4.31 -27.70
N ASN A 89 -6.12 -3.18 -27.64
CA ASN A 89 -6.24 -2.25 -26.52
C ASN A 89 -7.47 -1.36 -26.69
N LEU A 90 -8.31 -1.31 -25.66
CA LEU A 90 -9.37 -0.33 -25.59
C LEU A 90 -8.77 1.09 -25.55
N THR A 91 -9.49 2.03 -26.14
CA THR A 91 -9.15 3.45 -26.11
C THR A 91 -10.33 4.23 -25.57
N ALA A 92 -10.07 5.10 -24.61
CA ALA A 92 -11.10 5.83 -23.88
C ALA A 92 -12.05 6.57 -24.82
N VAL A 93 -11.52 7.21 -25.86
CA VAL A 93 -12.27 8.00 -26.86
C VAL A 93 -13.34 7.20 -27.60
N ASN A 94 -13.22 5.87 -27.68
CA ASN A 94 -14.15 4.99 -28.39
C ASN A 94 -15.12 4.26 -27.44
N LEU A 95 -14.98 4.45 -26.13
CA LEU A 95 -15.88 3.86 -25.15
C LEU A 95 -17.07 4.78 -24.85
N PRO A 96 -18.21 4.24 -24.40
CA PRO A 96 -19.26 5.04 -23.78
C PRO A 96 -18.70 5.85 -22.61
N ARG A 97 -19.27 7.02 -22.31
CA ARG A 97 -18.89 7.81 -21.13
C ARG A 97 -19.31 7.11 -19.84
N VAL A 98 -18.73 7.53 -18.71
CA VAL A 98 -19.19 7.11 -17.37
C VAL A 98 -20.71 7.34 -17.27
N SER A 99 -21.42 6.29 -16.84
CA SER A 99 -22.88 6.33 -16.77
C SER A 99 -23.37 7.32 -15.72
N ASP A 100 -24.58 7.85 -15.93
CA ASP A 100 -25.23 8.76 -14.98
C ASP A 100 -25.39 8.14 -13.59
N ALA A 101 -25.67 6.83 -13.53
CA ALA A 101 -25.78 6.11 -12.27
C ALA A 101 -24.45 6.14 -11.50
N VAL A 102 -23.34 5.78 -12.14
CA VAL A 102 -22.02 5.80 -11.51
C VAL A 102 -21.62 7.21 -11.13
N TYR A 103 -21.82 8.20 -12.03
CA TYR A 103 -21.54 9.60 -11.70
C TYR A 103 -22.31 10.07 -10.46
N ASN A 104 -23.62 9.80 -10.40
CA ASN A 104 -24.45 10.24 -9.26
C ASN A 104 -24.00 9.60 -7.94
N ASN A 105 -23.51 8.36 -7.99
CA ASN A 105 -22.96 7.68 -6.82
C ASN A 105 -21.62 8.28 -6.37
N VAL A 106 -20.76 8.69 -7.30
CA VAL A 106 -19.50 9.42 -7.00
C VAL A 106 -19.81 10.80 -6.41
N ALA A 107 -20.74 11.52 -7.02
CA ALA A 107 -21.00 12.93 -6.72
C ALA A 107 -21.92 13.16 -5.50
N GLY A 108 -22.64 12.14 -5.04
CA GLY A 108 -23.60 12.29 -3.94
C GLY A 108 -24.73 13.28 -4.22
N GLY A 109 -25.07 13.53 -5.50
CA GLY A 109 -26.16 14.43 -5.91
C GLY A 109 -25.75 15.83 -6.36
N GLY A 110 -24.46 16.13 -6.55
CA GLY A 110 -23.99 17.45 -7.01
C GLY A 110 -22.77 17.41 -7.93
N ASN A 111 -21.83 18.32 -7.70
CA ASN A 111 -20.47 18.25 -8.26
C ASN A 111 -19.63 17.30 -7.39
N ILE A 112 -18.61 16.67 -7.98
CA ILE A 112 -17.72 15.79 -7.23
C ILE A 112 -16.76 16.65 -6.41
N THR A 113 -16.92 16.63 -5.08
CA THR A 113 -15.95 17.16 -4.12
C THR A 113 -15.02 16.05 -3.65
N TYR A 114 -13.91 16.40 -3.00
CA TYR A 114 -13.03 15.41 -2.38
C TYR A 114 -13.77 14.52 -1.37
N ASP A 115 -14.61 15.09 -0.50
CA ASP A 115 -15.35 14.28 0.47
C ASP A 115 -16.34 13.32 -0.17
N ALA A 116 -17.04 13.75 -1.23
CA ALA A 116 -17.93 12.87 -1.99
C ALA A 116 -17.13 11.73 -2.66
N TYR A 117 -16.03 12.07 -3.32
CA TYR A 117 -15.12 11.11 -3.95
C TYR A 117 -14.54 10.11 -2.93
N LYS A 118 -14.00 10.58 -1.80
CA LYS A 118 -13.46 9.75 -0.73
C LYS A 118 -14.50 8.77 -0.19
N ASN A 119 -15.69 9.26 0.16
CA ASN A 119 -16.74 8.41 0.70
C ASN A 119 -17.20 7.35 -0.30
N TRP A 120 -17.36 7.73 -1.58
CA TRP A 120 -17.68 6.80 -2.65
C TRP A 120 -16.56 5.77 -2.86
N PHE A 121 -15.32 6.22 -3.04
CA PHE A 121 -14.16 5.36 -3.30
C PHE A 121 -13.95 4.33 -2.19
N THR A 122 -13.95 4.79 -0.92
CA THR A 122 -13.90 3.91 0.26
C THR A 122 -15.08 2.94 0.30
N GLY A 123 -16.30 3.41 -0.02
CA GLY A 123 -17.48 2.56 -0.07
C GLY A 123 -17.39 1.45 -1.12
N VAL A 124 -16.90 1.76 -2.33
CA VAL A 124 -16.68 0.77 -3.39
C VAL A 124 -15.60 -0.24 -2.99
N ALA A 125 -14.50 0.24 -2.38
CA ALA A 125 -13.42 -0.63 -1.91
C ALA A 125 -13.89 -1.60 -0.81
N LEU A 126 -14.62 -1.12 0.19
CA LEU A 126 -15.16 -1.96 1.28
C LEU A 126 -16.22 -2.95 0.78
N LYS A 127 -16.99 -2.58 -0.26
CA LYS A 127 -17.93 -3.49 -0.92
C LYS A 127 -17.21 -4.59 -1.70
N ALA A 128 -16.04 -4.28 -2.27
CA ALA A 128 -15.21 -5.24 -2.98
C ALA A 128 -14.52 -6.21 -2.00
N ASP A 129 -13.93 -5.70 -0.92
CA ASP A 129 -13.37 -6.49 0.17
C ASP A 129 -13.44 -5.70 1.49
N PRO A 130 -14.28 -6.12 2.46
CA PRO A 130 -14.32 -5.48 3.79
C PRO A 130 -12.98 -5.53 4.53
N GLY A 131 -12.11 -6.50 4.23
CA GLY A 131 -10.78 -6.65 4.83
C GLY A 131 -9.82 -5.50 4.50
N VAL A 132 -10.09 -4.76 3.41
CA VAL A 132 -9.25 -3.64 2.98
C VAL A 132 -9.35 -2.43 3.90
N GLN A 133 -10.29 -2.40 4.86
CA GLN A 133 -10.54 -1.24 5.72
C GLN A 133 -9.27 -0.67 6.37
N LYS A 134 -8.35 -1.53 6.81
CA LYS A 134 -7.08 -1.11 7.46
C LYS A 134 -6.01 -0.66 6.47
N LEU A 135 -6.21 -0.91 5.18
CA LEU A 135 -5.26 -0.67 4.09
C LEU A 135 -5.67 0.53 3.22
N ILE A 136 -6.76 1.22 3.56
CA ILE A 136 -7.18 2.44 2.87
C ILE A 136 -6.23 3.58 3.25
N ASP A 137 -5.32 3.90 2.33
CA ASP A 137 -4.42 5.05 2.45
C ASP A 137 -5.17 6.33 2.05
N ILE A 138 -5.63 7.10 3.03
CA ILE A 138 -6.35 8.37 2.77
C ILE A 138 -5.47 9.38 2.04
N ALA A 139 -4.14 9.36 2.25
CA ALA A 139 -3.23 10.21 1.51
C ALA A 139 -3.21 9.83 0.03
N GLU A 140 -3.25 8.53 -0.28
CA GLU A 140 -3.36 8.04 -1.66
C GLU A 140 -4.73 8.38 -2.28
N VAL A 141 -5.82 8.30 -1.51
CA VAL A 141 -7.14 8.73 -2.01
C VAL A 141 -7.14 10.21 -2.40
N ILE A 142 -6.42 11.06 -1.67
CA ILE A 142 -6.21 12.46 -2.06
C ILE A 142 -5.34 12.55 -3.32
N ALA A 143 -4.22 11.81 -3.35
CA ALA A 143 -3.30 11.78 -4.49
C ALA A 143 -3.97 11.28 -5.78
N ASN A 144 -5.02 10.46 -5.67
CA ASN A 144 -5.85 10.01 -6.79
C ASN A 144 -6.83 11.10 -7.25
N PHE A 145 -7.41 11.88 -6.32
CA PHE A 145 -8.36 12.93 -6.65
C PHE A 145 -7.69 14.20 -7.20
N ASP A 146 -6.52 14.57 -6.68
CA ASP A 146 -5.81 15.82 -6.98
C ASP A 146 -5.50 15.99 -8.48
N PRO A 147 -4.98 14.98 -9.22
CA PRO A 147 -4.76 15.08 -10.66
C PRO A 147 -6.05 15.20 -11.47
N ILE A 148 -7.15 14.61 -11.00
CA ILE A 148 -8.46 14.73 -11.68
C ILE A 148 -8.98 16.16 -11.50
N LEU A 149 -8.91 16.69 -10.27
CA LEU A 149 -9.30 18.07 -9.98
C LEU A 149 -8.45 19.07 -10.77
N ALA A 150 -7.14 18.80 -10.88
CA ALA A 150 -6.20 19.63 -11.61
C ALA A 150 -6.45 19.60 -13.13
N TRP A 151 -6.60 18.39 -13.69
CA TRP A 151 -6.86 18.22 -15.12
C TRP A 151 -8.19 18.84 -15.53
N THR A 152 -9.19 18.78 -14.65
CA THR A 152 -10.50 19.39 -14.92
C THR A 152 -10.51 20.91 -14.74
N GLY A 153 -9.46 21.50 -14.16
CA GLY A 153 -9.31 22.95 -13.99
C GLY A 153 -10.10 23.54 -12.83
N PHE A 154 -10.45 22.73 -11.82
CA PHE A 154 -11.32 23.14 -10.70
C PHE A 154 -10.58 23.24 -9.35
N CYS A 155 -9.25 23.43 -9.35
CA CYS A 155 -8.47 23.60 -8.12
C CYS A 155 -9.00 24.72 -7.20
N SER A 156 -9.52 25.80 -7.77
CA SER A 156 -10.02 26.95 -7.00
C SER A 156 -11.37 26.69 -6.31
N THR A 157 -12.18 25.76 -6.80
CA THR A 157 -13.50 25.44 -6.25
C THR A 157 -13.50 24.13 -5.46
N GLY A 158 -12.55 23.23 -5.71
CA GLY A 158 -12.51 21.90 -5.12
C GLY A 158 -13.68 21.00 -5.55
N ALA A 159 -14.40 21.36 -6.62
CA ALA A 159 -15.63 20.71 -7.04
C ALA A 159 -15.69 20.54 -8.56
N ILE A 160 -15.71 19.29 -9.02
CA ILE A 160 -15.67 18.91 -10.44
C ILE A 160 -17.11 18.76 -10.97
N PRO A 161 -17.53 19.56 -11.98
CA PRO A 161 -18.82 19.38 -12.63
C PRO A 161 -18.87 18.08 -13.44
N LYS A 162 -20.08 17.53 -13.58
CA LYS A 162 -20.35 16.29 -14.32
C LYS A 162 -19.60 16.22 -15.64
N GLN A 163 -19.81 17.22 -16.49
CA GLN A 163 -19.34 17.13 -17.87
C GLN A 163 -17.81 17.05 -17.95
N THR A 164 -17.09 17.79 -17.11
CA THR A 164 -15.63 17.76 -17.08
C THR A 164 -15.08 16.47 -16.47
N PHE A 165 -15.78 15.87 -15.50
CA PHE A 165 -15.41 14.54 -14.99
C PHE A 165 -15.57 13.45 -16.05
N LEU A 166 -16.67 13.47 -16.80
CA LEU A 166 -16.87 12.57 -17.94
C LEU A 166 -15.79 12.76 -19.01
N ASP A 167 -15.41 14.01 -19.28
CA ASP A 167 -14.38 14.34 -20.25
C ASP A 167 -12.99 13.89 -19.79
N TRP A 168 -12.69 13.91 -18.49
CA TRP A 168 -11.43 13.36 -17.95
C TRP A 168 -11.28 11.87 -18.29
N PHE A 169 -12.34 11.08 -18.06
CA PHE A 169 -12.33 9.66 -18.44
C PHE A 169 -12.16 9.45 -19.95
N GLN A 170 -12.74 10.30 -20.78
CA GLN A 170 -12.72 10.13 -22.25
C GLN A 170 -11.40 10.63 -22.89
N TYR A 171 -10.83 11.71 -22.38
CA TYR A 171 -9.82 12.51 -23.10
C TYR A 171 -8.51 12.74 -22.35
N SER A 172 -8.40 12.46 -21.04
CA SER A 172 -7.19 12.76 -20.25
C SER A 172 -5.92 12.08 -20.77
N SER A 173 -6.06 10.99 -21.53
CA SER A 173 -4.92 10.29 -22.14
C SER A 173 -4.40 10.91 -23.43
N THR A 174 -5.15 11.82 -24.06
CA THR A 174 -4.78 12.47 -25.33
C THR A 174 -4.73 13.98 -25.24
N VAL A 175 -5.38 14.56 -24.22
CA VAL A 175 -5.44 16.00 -23.97
C VAL A 175 -4.79 16.29 -22.64
N GLY A 176 -3.80 17.17 -22.64
CA GLY A 176 -3.19 17.69 -21.42
C GLY A 176 -4.18 18.57 -20.65
N GLY A 177 -4.18 18.45 -19.33
CA GLY A 177 -4.96 19.32 -18.44
C GLY A 177 -4.30 20.70 -18.28
N PRO A 178 -4.98 21.68 -17.68
CA PRO A 178 -4.42 22.98 -17.36
C PRO A 178 -3.37 22.90 -16.24
N ALA A 179 -3.40 21.84 -15.42
CA ALA A 179 -2.43 21.53 -14.39
C ALA A 179 -2.36 20.00 -14.17
N THR A 180 -1.28 19.55 -13.52
CA THR A 180 -1.08 18.14 -13.15
C THR A 180 -1.47 17.83 -11.70
N ALA A 181 -1.54 18.86 -10.84
CA ALA A 181 -1.86 18.75 -9.42
C ALA A 181 -2.47 20.08 -8.92
N CYS A 182 -3.38 20.03 -7.95
CA CYS A 182 -3.89 21.21 -7.24
C CYS A 182 -3.16 21.45 -5.91
N GLY A 183 -2.35 20.48 -5.46
CA GLY A 183 -1.61 20.58 -4.21
C GLY A 183 -2.51 20.45 -2.98
N LEU A 184 -3.56 19.62 -3.06
CA LEU A 184 -4.49 19.39 -1.93
C LEU A 184 -3.79 18.90 -0.65
N ILE A 185 -2.70 18.14 -0.79
CA ILE A 185 -1.78 17.84 0.30
C ILE A 185 -0.33 17.97 -0.20
N PRO A 186 0.62 18.31 0.69
CA PRO A 186 2.01 17.99 0.47
C PRO A 186 2.11 16.49 0.15
N PRO A 187 2.79 16.08 -0.94
CA PRO A 187 2.92 14.68 -1.26
C PRO A 187 3.63 13.98 -0.09
N CYS A 188 2.95 13.03 0.55
CA CYS A 188 3.64 12.11 1.43
C CYS A 188 4.67 11.36 0.61
N LEU A 189 5.90 11.29 1.12
CA LEU A 189 6.96 10.61 0.39
C LEU A 189 6.50 9.18 0.07
N LEU A 190 6.49 8.89 -1.23
CA LEU A 190 6.44 7.52 -1.72
C LEU A 190 7.90 7.09 -1.81
N HIS A 191 8.30 6.19 -0.91
CA HIS A 191 9.65 5.67 -0.90
C HIS A 191 9.87 4.88 -2.19
N GLN A 192 11.03 5.08 -2.83
CA GLN A 192 11.38 4.32 -4.04
C GLN A 192 11.32 2.81 -3.77
N TYR A 193 11.61 2.39 -2.55
CA TYR A 193 11.53 0.99 -2.14
C TYR A 193 10.11 0.45 -2.04
N SER A 194 9.15 1.28 -1.60
CA SER A 194 7.73 0.91 -1.55
C SER A 194 7.14 0.60 -2.93
N VAL A 195 7.70 1.19 -3.99
CA VAL A 195 7.36 0.86 -5.37
C VAL A 195 7.83 -0.55 -5.75
N ALA A 196 9.00 -0.97 -5.26
CA ALA A 196 9.55 -2.30 -5.53
C ALA A 196 8.91 -3.40 -4.67
N PHE A 197 8.50 -3.06 -3.43
CA PHE A 197 7.97 -3.99 -2.45
C PHE A 197 6.64 -3.50 -1.87
N PRO A 198 5.51 -3.71 -2.57
CA PRO A 198 4.25 -3.08 -2.21
C PRO A 198 3.70 -3.48 -0.83
N TYR A 199 4.10 -4.64 -0.29
CA TYR A 199 3.73 -5.08 1.06
C TYR A 199 4.22 -4.12 2.16
N THR A 200 5.27 -3.33 1.89
CA THR A 200 5.80 -2.35 2.84
C THR A 200 4.80 -1.22 3.08
N ILE A 201 4.09 -0.76 2.04
CA ILE A 201 2.98 0.20 2.16
C ILE A 201 1.84 -0.42 2.96
N ASP A 202 1.57 -1.71 2.77
CA ASP A 202 0.52 -2.42 3.48
C ASP A 202 0.83 -2.59 4.98
N LEU A 203 2.09 -2.42 5.40
CA LEU A 203 2.48 -2.29 6.81
C LEU A 203 2.46 -0.82 7.27
N LEU A 204 2.96 0.09 6.44
CA LEU A 204 3.07 1.53 6.74
C LEU A 204 1.71 2.18 6.99
N VAL A 205 0.73 1.90 6.13
CA VAL A 205 -0.60 2.54 6.18
C VAL A 205 -1.35 2.18 7.46
N PRO A 206 -1.48 0.89 7.86
CA PRO A 206 -2.05 0.56 9.16
C PRO A 206 -1.27 1.16 10.33
N CYS A 207 0.07 1.21 10.26
CA CYS A 207 0.87 1.87 11.29
C CYS A 207 0.46 3.34 11.47
N ALA A 208 0.33 4.10 10.38
CA ALA A 208 -0.09 5.51 10.45
C ALA A 208 -1.51 5.72 10.98
N ASN A 209 -2.36 4.69 10.97
CA ASN A 209 -3.71 4.73 11.57
C ASN A 209 -3.70 4.49 13.09
N GLU A 210 -2.56 4.10 13.67
CA GLU A 210 -2.46 3.83 15.11
C GLU A 210 -2.28 5.13 15.90
N GLN A 211 -3.06 5.30 16.97
CA GLN A 211 -3.10 6.55 17.73
C GLN A 211 -1.73 6.98 18.26
N SER A 212 -0.88 6.02 18.65
CA SER A 212 0.45 6.24 19.22
C SER A 212 1.58 6.19 18.20
N ALA A 213 1.30 6.11 16.89
CA ALA A 213 2.31 5.93 15.85
C ALA A 213 3.45 6.98 15.86
N LEU A 214 3.20 8.19 16.36
CA LEU A 214 4.23 9.24 16.44
C LEU A 214 4.91 9.37 17.80
N SER A 215 4.31 8.79 18.86
CA SER A 215 4.80 8.95 20.23
C SER A 215 5.50 7.69 20.74
N ASP A 216 5.06 6.52 20.29
CA ASP A 216 5.58 5.22 20.68
C ASP A 216 5.35 4.18 19.56
N PRO A 217 5.90 4.39 18.35
CA PRO A 217 5.72 3.45 17.24
C PRO A 217 6.29 2.06 17.54
N PHE A 218 7.34 1.97 18.37
CA PHE A 218 8.05 0.72 18.60
C PHE A 218 7.42 -0.18 19.69
N SER A 219 6.25 0.22 20.19
CA SER A 219 5.35 -0.65 20.97
C SER A 219 4.21 -1.26 20.13
N ILE A 220 4.12 -0.91 18.85
CA ILE A 220 3.05 -1.35 17.94
C ILE A 220 3.62 -2.34 16.93
N ASN A 221 3.11 -3.57 16.90
CA ASN A 221 3.61 -4.64 16.01
C ASN A 221 3.70 -4.21 14.54
N VAL A 222 2.65 -3.58 14.01
CA VAL A 222 2.62 -3.19 12.59
C VAL A 222 3.58 -2.06 12.26
N CYS A 223 3.81 -1.13 13.19
CA CYS A 223 4.82 -0.09 13.04
C CYS A 223 6.24 -0.66 13.11
N VAL A 224 6.50 -1.60 14.02
CA VAL A 224 7.80 -2.30 14.08
C VAL A 224 8.05 -3.08 12.79
N ALA A 225 7.04 -3.80 12.28
CA ALA A 225 7.16 -4.52 11.01
C ALA A 225 7.39 -3.56 9.84
N ALA A 226 6.67 -2.44 9.78
CA ALA A 226 6.86 -1.42 8.76
C ALA A 226 8.28 -0.84 8.79
N ALA A 227 8.74 -0.40 9.96
CA ALA A 227 10.06 0.20 10.15
C ALA A 227 11.20 -0.78 9.81
N LEU A 228 11.10 -2.03 10.27
CA LEU A 228 12.13 -3.04 9.96
C LEU A 228 12.15 -3.44 8.48
N ASN A 229 11.04 -3.25 7.74
CA ASN A 229 10.96 -3.47 6.30
C ASN A 229 11.19 -2.19 5.48
N ASP A 230 11.53 -1.07 6.11
CA ASP A 230 11.92 0.15 5.42
C ASP A 230 13.44 0.17 5.22
N ILE A 231 13.87 0.07 3.96
CA ILE A 231 15.30 0.12 3.63
C ILE A 231 15.87 1.54 3.81
N ASP A 232 15.04 2.59 3.67
CA ASP A 232 15.50 3.98 3.64
C ASP A 232 15.92 4.48 5.03
N GLY A 233 15.74 3.64 6.06
CA GLY A 233 16.09 3.91 7.44
C GLY A 233 14.90 4.41 8.26
N VAL A 234 15.06 4.45 9.58
CA VAL A 234 13.96 4.76 10.49
C VAL A 234 13.47 6.20 10.39
N ASP A 235 14.33 7.16 10.04
CA ASP A 235 13.91 8.56 9.89
C ASP A 235 13.01 8.74 8.66
N ALA A 236 13.29 8.03 7.57
CA ALA A 236 12.44 8.02 6.39
C ALA A 236 11.08 7.37 6.72
N PHE A 237 11.09 6.23 7.42
CA PHE A 237 9.87 5.60 7.93
C PHE A 237 9.02 6.57 8.75
N LEU A 238 9.63 7.27 9.72
CA LEU A 238 8.93 8.22 10.58
C LEU A 238 8.37 9.41 9.81
N ASP A 239 9.06 9.91 8.78
CA ASP A 239 8.55 10.96 7.90
C ASP A 239 7.29 10.48 7.16
N ALA A 240 7.36 9.28 6.57
CA ALA A 240 6.25 8.69 5.83
C ALA A 240 5.02 8.40 6.73
N VAL A 241 5.24 7.90 7.96
CA VAL A 241 4.18 7.72 8.97
C VAL A 241 3.61 9.06 9.41
N THR A 242 4.46 10.05 9.70
CA THR A 242 4.02 11.38 10.17
C THR A 242 3.15 12.07 9.14
N CYS A 243 3.54 12.04 7.86
CA CYS A 243 2.73 12.64 6.81
C CYS A 243 1.34 11.99 6.73
N ARG A 244 1.27 10.66 6.71
CA ARG A 244 -0.02 9.93 6.67
C ARG A 244 -0.85 10.16 7.92
N TYR A 245 -0.24 10.13 9.10
CA TYR A 245 -0.92 10.43 10.36
C TYR A 245 -1.53 11.83 10.35
N ASN A 246 -0.78 12.82 9.87
CA ASN A 246 -1.25 14.20 9.75
C ASN A 246 -2.46 14.30 8.81
N VAL A 247 -2.45 13.58 7.68
CA VAL A 247 -3.59 13.49 6.76
C VAL A 247 -4.79 12.80 7.39
N ILE A 248 -4.60 11.64 8.02
CA ILE A 248 -5.67 10.83 8.62
C ILE A 248 -6.38 11.57 9.75
N PHE A 249 -5.60 12.18 10.65
CA PHE A 249 -6.12 12.82 11.86
C PHE A 249 -6.31 14.34 11.73
N GLY A 250 -6.00 14.93 10.57
CA GLY A 250 -6.11 16.38 10.36
C GLY A 250 -5.19 17.18 11.29
N THR A 251 -3.96 16.69 11.49
CA THR A 251 -2.96 17.28 12.39
C THR A 251 -1.78 17.83 11.59
N ASN A 252 -0.85 18.52 12.28
CA ASN A 252 0.36 19.07 11.67
C ASN A 252 1.56 18.82 12.60
N ASN A 253 1.73 17.56 12.99
CA ASN A 253 2.86 17.15 13.83
C ASN A 253 4.15 17.20 13.02
N SER A 254 5.24 17.62 13.65
CA SER A 254 6.58 17.43 13.11
C SER A 254 7.00 15.97 13.19
N VAL A 255 7.86 15.53 12.27
CA VAL A 255 8.47 14.21 12.34
C VAL A 255 9.23 14.06 13.66
N PRO A 256 8.95 13.04 14.48
CA PRO A 256 9.69 12.82 15.71
C PRO A 256 11.12 12.42 15.40
N ALA A 257 12.07 12.87 16.23
CA ALA A 257 13.44 12.38 16.14
C ALA A 257 13.50 10.95 16.67
N SER A 258 13.92 10.00 15.84
CA SER A 258 13.96 8.56 16.16
C SER A 258 14.68 8.27 17.48
N ASN A 259 15.82 8.91 17.73
CA ASN A 259 16.61 8.75 18.95
C ASN A 259 15.97 9.32 20.24
N THR A 260 14.80 9.95 20.14
CA THR A 260 14.02 10.44 21.30
C THR A 260 12.81 9.56 21.61
N LEU A 261 12.49 8.61 20.74
CA LEU A 261 11.37 7.70 20.92
C LEU A 261 11.68 6.61 21.96
N PRO A 262 10.64 6.03 22.59
CA PRO A 262 10.82 4.84 23.41
C PRO A 262 11.47 3.69 22.63
N PRO A 263 12.32 2.86 23.27
CA PRO A 263 12.94 1.72 22.60
C PRO A 263 11.92 0.65 22.21
N LEU A 264 12.34 -0.30 21.37
CA LEU A 264 11.56 -1.48 21.01
C LEU A 264 10.97 -2.17 22.25
N SER A 265 9.64 -2.31 22.28
CA SER A 265 8.93 -3.05 23.33
C SER A 265 8.07 -4.19 22.78
N VAL A 266 8.01 -4.35 21.46
CA VAL A 266 7.40 -5.50 20.80
C VAL A 266 8.38 -6.67 20.77
N ASN A 267 7.88 -7.85 21.15
CA ASN A 267 8.60 -9.09 20.95
C ASN A 267 8.41 -9.58 19.51
N ILE A 268 9.46 -9.51 18.68
CA ILE A 268 9.39 -10.06 17.32
C ILE A 268 9.49 -11.60 17.31
N ALA A 269 9.95 -12.20 18.41
CA ALA A 269 9.90 -13.65 18.67
C ALA A 269 9.90 -13.94 20.18
N GLN A 270 9.75 -15.22 20.55
CA GLN A 270 9.72 -15.64 21.96
C GLN A 270 11.04 -15.40 22.71
N THR A 271 12.18 -15.44 22.00
CA THR A 271 13.52 -15.32 22.61
C THR A 271 14.48 -14.55 21.70
N SER A 272 15.32 -13.72 22.31
CA SER A 272 16.48 -13.05 21.68
C SER A 272 17.77 -13.88 21.92
N PRO A 273 18.74 -13.90 20.98
CA PRO A 273 18.82 -13.10 19.76
C PRO A 273 17.89 -13.59 18.64
N TYR A 274 17.44 -12.66 17.81
CA TYR A 274 16.48 -12.91 16.73
C TYR A 274 17.20 -13.39 15.47
N SER A 275 16.65 -14.41 14.82
CA SER A 275 17.14 -14.99 13.57
C SER A 275 16.39 -14.49 12.34
N GLN A 276 16.90 -14.81 11.15
CA GLN A 276 16.19 -14.58 9.89
C GLN A 276 14.77 -15.17 9.91
N GLN A 277 14.60 -16.39 10.43
CA GLN A 277 13.28 -17.01 10.50
C GLN A 277 12.34 -16.24 11.42
N ASN A 278 12.85 -15.72 12.55
CA ASN A 278 12.05 -14.89 13.44
C ASN A 278 11.55 -13.62 12.74
N PHE A 279 12.41 -12.98 11.94
CA PHE A 279 12.03 -11.80 11.17
C PHE A 279 11.02 -12.10 10.07
N ILE A 280 11.19 -13.22 9.33
CA ILE A 280 10.22 -13.70 8.35
C ILE A 280 8.87 -13.96 9.02
N ASP A 281 8.85 -14.75 10.10
CA ASP A 281 7.63 -15.11 10.82
C ASP A 281 6.92 -13.85 11.36
N PHE A 282 7.67 -12.88 11.89
CA PHE A 282 7.12 -11.62 12.38
C PHE A 282 6.50 -10.79 11.25
N THR A 283 7.20 -10.65 10.11
CA THR A 283 6.71 -9.89 8.96
C THR A 283 5.45 -10.52 8.37
N TYR A 284 5.48 -11.82 8.06
CA TYR A 284 4.34 -12.53 7.49
C TYR A 284 3.19 -12.68 8.50
N GLY A 285 3.48 -12.85 9.78
CA GLY A 285 2.48 -12.88 10.85
C GLY A 285 1.76 -11.54 10.99
N THR A 286 2.50 -10.43 10.89
CA THR A 286 1.94 -9.08 10.92
C THR A 286 1.06 -8.84 9.69
N LEU A 287 1.55 -9.14 8.48
CA LEU A 287 0.75 -9.07 7.24
C LEU A 287 -0.52 -9.92 7.35
N SER A 288 -0.43 -11.15 7.87
CA SER A 288 -1.60 -12.03 8.08
C SER A 288 -2.67 -11.39 8.98
N SER A 289 -2.25 -10.61 9.98
CA SER A 289 -3.16 -9.95 10.93
C SER A 289 -3.97 -8.79 10.31
N LEU A 290 -3.55 -8.30 9.14
CA LEU A 290 -4.18 -7.19 8.43
C LEU A 290 -5.32 -7.63 7.49
N GLN A 291 -5.64 -8.93 7.45
CA GLN A 291 -6.77 -9.54 6.72
C GLN A 291 -6.58 -9.69 5.20
N ALA A 292 -7.65 -10.12 4.51
CA ALA A 292 -7.67 -10.28 3.06
C ALA A 292 -7.51 -8.91 2.36
N SER A 293 -6.83 -8.88 1.21
CA SER A 293 -6.34 -7.71 0.46
C SER A 293 -4.92 -7.23 0.74
N VAL A 294 -4.24 -7.76 1.76
CA VAL A 294 -2.80 -7.51 1.91
C VAL A 294 -2.02 -8.10 0.74
N ARG A 295 -1.11 -7.31 0.19
CA ARG A 295 -0.18 -7.75 -0.85
C ARG A 295 1.01 -8.39 -0.17
N TRP A 296 1.30 -9.61 -0.55
CA TRP A 296 2.41 -10.37 -0.02
C TRP A 296 3.72 -10.01 -0.73
N PRO A 297 4.88 -10.16 -0.06
CA PRO A 297 6.16 -10.16 -0.74
C PRO A 297 6.13 -11.13 -1.93
N THR A 298 6.60 -10.68 -3.09
CA THR A 298 6.62 -11.48 -4.33
C THR A 298 7.53 -12.70 -4.23
N SER A 299 8.59 -12.59 -3.41
CA SER A 299 9.44 -13.69 -2.95
C SER A 299 9.82 -13.44 -1.50
N VAL A 300 9.99 -14.52 -0.73
CA VAL A 300 10.60 -14.48 0.60
C VAL A 300 12.01 -13.87 0.56
N ASP A 301 12.70 -13.96 -0.59
CA ASP A 301 14.05 -13.40 -0.77
C ASP A 301 14.11 -11.90 -0.53
N SER A 302 13.01 -11.17 -0.77
CA SER A 302 12.93 -9.74 -0.48
C SER A 302 13.02 -9.45 1.01
N VAL A 303 12.32 -10.24 1.83
CA VAL A 303 12.37 -10.18 3.30
C VAL A 303 13.73 -10.67 3.82
N ILE A 304 14.31 -11.69 3.19
CA ILE A 304 15.67 -12.17 3.52
C ILE A 304 16.71 -11.10 3.23
N THR A 305 16.61 -10.41 2.08
CA THR A 305 17.50 -9.31 1.72
C THR A 305 17.42 -8.20 2.78
N GLN A 306 16.21 -7.87 3.23
CA GLN A 306 16.03 -6.91 4.31
C GLN A 306 16.68 -7.34 5.62
N TRP A 307 16.58 -8.62 5.97
CA TRP A 307 17.32 -9.15 7.12
C TRP A 307 18.84 -9.02 6.96
N SER A 308 19.37 -9.21 5.75
CA SER A 308 20.81 -9.03 5.47
C SER A 308 21.25 -7.58 5.69
N TYR A 309 20.43 -6.60 5.30
CA TYR A 309 20.68 -5.18 5.60
C TYR A 309 20.71 -4.89 7.10
N ILE A 310 19.78 -5.49 7.86
CA ILE A 310 19.74 -5.38 9.33
C ILE A 310 21.00 -6.01 9.96
N LEU A 311 21.42 -7.19 9.50
CA LEU A 311 22.62 -7.86 10.00
C LEU A 311 23.89 -7.05 9.75
N GLU A 312 24.03 -6.45 8.57
CA GLU A 312 25.18 -5.62 8.23
C GLU A 312 25.20 -4.36 9.09
N TRP A 313 24.07 -3.63 9.17
CA TRP A 313 23.99 -2.41 9.98
C TRP A 313 24.29 -2.67 11.46
N THR A 314 23.78 -3.78 11.99
CA THR A 314 24.00 -4.17 13.40
C THR A 314 25.35 -4.84 13.65
N ASN A 315 26.13 -5.14 12.60
CA ASN A 315 27.41 -5.86 12.64
C ASN A 315 27.31 -7.30 13.20
N PHE A 316 26.28 -8.05 12.78
CA PHE A 316 26.03 -9.45 13.16
C PHE A 316 26.03 -10.44 11.98
N CYS A 317 26.60 -10.08 10.84
CA CYS A 317 26.70 -10.97 9.68
C CYS A 317 27.35 -12.33 9.98
N SER A 318 28.29 -12.40 10.93
CA SER A 318 28.97 -13.65 11.29
C SER A 318 28.11 -14.61 12.10
N THR A 319 27.11 -14.12 12.83
CA THR A 319 26.21 -14.94 13.66
C THR A 319 24.87 -15.20 13.00
N GLY A 320 24.46 -14.37 12.05
CA GLY A 320 23.14 -14.42 11.42
C GLY A 320 21.97 -14.13 12.37
N THR A 321 22.26 -13.64 13.58
CA THR A 321 21.28 -13.37 14.63
C THR A 321 21.58 -12.04 15.33
N VAL A 322 20.53 -11.26 15.62
CA VAL A 322 20.62 -9.91 16.19
C VAL A 322 20.01 -9.89 17.59
N PRO A 323 20.76 -9.50 18.65
CA PRO A 323 20.20 -9.27 19.97
C PRO A 323 19.15 -8.15 19.96
N GLU A 324 18.10 -8.27 20.78
CA GLU A 324 17.02 -7.28 20.87
C GLU A 324 17.53 -5.84 21.05
N LYS A 325 18.54 -5.64 21.90
CA LYS A 325 19.13 -4.32 22.11
C LYS A 325 19.65 -3.70 20.81
N ASN A 326 20.33 -4.48 19.97
CA ASN A 326 20.89 -4.01 18.70
C ASN A 326 19.80 -3.75 17.66
N LEU A 327 18.70 -4.52 17.68
CA LEU A 327 17.54 -4.24 16.85
C LEU A 327 16.81 -2.97 17.29
N SER A 328 16.70 -2.75 18.60
CA SER A 328 16.19 -1.50 19.18
C SER A 328 17.07 -0.30 18.80
N ASP A 329 18.40 -0.46 18.86
CA ASP A 329 19.34 0.58 18.41
C ASP A 329 19.16 0.88 16.91
N LEU A 330 18.91 -0.12 16.06
CA LEU A 330 18.58 0.11 14.65
C LEU A 330 17.35 1.00 14.49
N LEU A 331 16.27 0.73 15.23
CA LEU A 331 15.04 1.53 15.20
C LEU A 331 15.20 2.94 15.80
N LEU A 332 16.26 3.21 16.56
CA LEU A 332 16.51 4.53 17.14
C LEU A 332 17.58 5.34 16.39
N TYR A 333 18.44 4.69 15.60
CA TYR A 333 19.65 5.32 15.08
C TYR A 333 19.95 5.04 13.58
N SER A 334 19.11 4.28 12.86
CA SER A 334 19.26 4.07 11.41
C SER A 334 18.76 5.27 10.59
N HIS A 335 19.44 6.41 10.70
CA HIS A 335 19.04 7.68 10.07
C HIS A 335 19.13 7.71 8.54
N VAL A 336 19.69 6.67 7.91
CA VAL A 336 19.98 6.63 6.47
C VAL A 336 19.68 5.26 5.87
N LEU A 337 19.62 5.23 4.54
CA LEU A 337 19.47 4.02 3.73
C LEU A 337 20.41 2.90 4.18
N LEU A 338 19.84 1.72 4.42
CA LEU A 338 20.58 0.49 4.67
C LEU A 338 21.18 -0.02 3.35
N GLY A 339 22.42 0.41 3.07
CA GLY A 339 22.99 0.31 1.73
C GLY A 339 23.90 -0.90 1.46
N GLN A 340 24.18 -1.76 2.45
CA GLN A 340 25.11 -2.89 2.30
C GLN A 340 24.51 -4.17 2.86
N THR A 341 24.60 -5.26 2.09
CA THR A 341 24.27 -6.61 2.55
C THR A 341 25.52 -7.28 3.09
N CYS A 342 25.33 -8.29 3.96
CA CYS A 342 26.42 -9.10 4.47
C CYS A 342 27.24 -9.72 3.31
N PRO A 343 28.58 -9.63 3.33
CA PRO A 343 29.41 -10.34 2.37
C PRO A 343 29.18 -11.85 2.54
N ASN A 344 28.63 -12.49 1.51
CA ASN A 344 28.28 -13.92 1.40
C ASN A 344 26.86 -14.36 1.82
N SER A 345 25.88 -13.46 1.97
CA SER A 345 24.47 -13.86 2.08
C SER A 345 23.86 -14.12 0.70
N SER A 346 24.09 -15.31 0.14
CA SER A 346 23.42 -15.83 -1.06
C SER A 346 22.73 -17.14 -0.78
#